data_AF-A0A285VB32-F1
#
_entry.id   AF-A0A285VB32-F1
#
_cell.length_a   1.000
_cell.length_b   1.000
_cell.length_c   1.000
_cell.angle_alpha   90.00
_cell.angle_beta   90.00
_cell.angle_gamma   90.00
#
_symmetry.space_group_name_H-M   'P 1'
#
loop_
_entity.id
_entity.type
_entity.pdbx_description
1 polymer ?
#
loop_
_entity_poly.entity_id
_entity_poly.type
_entity_poly.pdbx_seq_one_letter_code
_entity_poly.pdbx_strand_id
1 'polypeptide(L)'
;MFVAVANSFRDPFTLYELDIRSLTLNLATGPSLDVTATLSNGRASYILFQHLVANLSGLGEFSEGGDSDLVDEAGRGYEVKSYRDPELWSRPTWDLFHTSASSTFGPNNHGPRIKQLLREDAYDEALEICMRSGYDKNAFYVYTNTGGFVPEIPFRYFIIPTQTVLDTLSRTDPRQISRRSLLALLTDTVRI
;
A
#
# COMPACT_ATOMS: atom_id res chain seq x y z
N MET A 1 19.10 -2.74 19.71
CA MET A 1 18.51 -1.79 20.67
C MET A 1 17.59 -0.90 19.85
N PHE A 2 16.28 -1.16 19.87
CA PHE A 2 15.32 -0.35 19.13
C PHE A 2 15.04 0.90 19.94
N VAL A 3 15.33 2.07 19.37
CA VAL A 3 14.94 3.35 19.94
C VAL A 3 13.42 3.43 19.77
N ALA A 4 12.67 3.48 20.87
CA ALA A 4 11.25 3.74 20.81
C ALA A 4 11.05 5.14 20.21
N VAL A 5 10.50 5.19 18.99
CA VAL A 5 10.14 6.46 18.35
C VAL A 5 8.97 7.03 19.13
N ALA A 6 9.17 8.17 19.81
CA ALA A 6 8.18 8.78 20.71
C ALA A 6 6.87 9.21 20.01
N ASN A 7 6.83 9.17 18.68
CA ASN A 7 5.65 9.41 17.86
C ASN A 7 5.50 8.24 16.88
N SER A 8 4.39 7.52 16.94
CA SER A 8 4.04 6.53 15.93
C SER A 8 3.54 7.26 14.67
N PHE A 9 4.28 7.19 13.57
CA PHE A 9 3.90 7.82 12.30
C PHE A 9 2.78 7.00 11.61
N ARG A 10 1.58 7.00 12.20
CA ARG A 10 0.44 6.15 11.79
C ARG A 10 -0.93 6.82 11.88
N ASP A 11 -0.97 8.13 12.05
CA ASP A 11 -2.22 8.87 12.11
C ASP A 11 -2.95 8.76 10.76
N PRO A 12 -4.24 8.38 10.76
CA PRO A 12 -5.02 8.37 9.53
C PRO A 12 -5.04 9.74 8.87
N PHE A 13 -5.05 9.76 7.53
CA PHE A 13 -5.10 10.97 6.70
C PHE A 13 -3.85 11.87 6.77
N THR A 14 -2.79 11.47 7.49
CA THR A 14 -1.50 12.16 7.46
C THR A 14 -0.59 11.55 6.40
N LEU A 15 0.02 12.39 5.56
CA LEU A 15 1.05 12.00 4.63
C LEU A 15 2.42 12.07 5.30
N TYR A 16 3.10 10.94 5.38
CA TYR A 16 4.47 10.88 5.88
C TYR A 16 5.45 10.86 4.71
N GLU A 17 6.48 11.70 4.75
CA GLU A 17 7.53 11.79 3.74
C GLU A 17 8.91 11.49 4.35
N LEU A 18 9.73 10.73 3.62
CA LEU A 18 11.11 10.41 3.98
C LEU A 18 12.02 10.50 2.75
N ASP A 19 13.15 11.20 2.88
CA ASP A 19 14.19 11.23 1.86
C ASP A 19 15.13 10.01 1.99
N ILE A 20 15.15 9.14 0.99
CA ILE A 20 16.02 7.95 0.97
C ILE A 20 17.14 8.16 -0.05
N ARG A 21 18.36 8.42 0.42
CA ARG A 21 19.51 8.69 -0.45
C ARG A 21 20.28 7.45 -0.88
N SER A 22 20.32 6.43 -0.04
CA SER A 22 21.14 5.23 -0.28
C SER A 22 20.64 4.04 0.52
N LEU A 23 20.86 2.83 0.01
CA LEU A 23 20.68 1.58 0.75
C LEU A 23 22.01 0.82 0.81
N THR A 24 22.46 0.53 2.03
CA THR A 24 23.74 -0.16 2.27
C THR A 24 23.50 -1.47 3.02
N LEU A 25 24.00 -2.57 2.46
CA LEU A 25 24.04 -3.86 3.13
C LEU A 25 25.33 -3.96 3.96
N ASN A 26 25.18 -4.01 5.27
CA ASN A 26 26.29 -4.19 6.20
C ASN A 26 26.50 -5.69 6.48
N LEU A 27 27.65 -6.23 6.06
CA LEU A 27 28.01 -7.62 6.27
C LEU A 27 28.66 -7.80 7.64
N ALA A 28 28.42 -8.93 8.30
CA ALA A 28 29.05 -9.25 9.59
C ALA A 28 30.59 -9.35 9.49
N THR A 29 31.08 -9.69 8.30
CA THR A 29 32.50 -9.74 7.95
C THR A 29 32.70 -9.21 6.54
N GLY A 30 33.72 -8.39 6.32
CA GLY A 30 34.03 -7.80 5.02
C GLY A 30 33.49 -6.38 4.84
N PRO A 31 33.57 -5.83 3.61
CA PRO A 31 33.11 -4.48 3.33
C PRO A 31 31.58 -4.40 3.25
N SER A 32 31.01 -3.23 3.58
CA SER A 32 29.62 -2.93 3.27
C SER A 32 29.41 -2.81 1.77
N LEU A 33 28.23 -3.20 1.29
CA LEU A 33 27.87 -3.16 -0.13
C LEU A 33 26.79 -2.10 -0.37
N ASP A 34 27.01 -1.25 -1.36
CA ASP A 34 25.94 -0.38 -1.87
C ASP A 34 24.97 -1.21 -2.70
N VAL A 35 23.72 -1.24 -2.27
CA VAL A 35 22.63 -1.97 -2.93
C VAL A 35 21.48 -1.02 -3.30
N THR A 36 21.76 0.28 -3.44
CA THR A 36 20.76 1.32 -3.75
C THR A 36 19.94 1.00 -5.01
N ALA A 37 20.55 0.35 -6.01
CA ALA A 37 19.85 -0.09 -7.22
C ALA A 37 18.67 -1.05 -6.96
N THR A 38 18.64 -1.74 -5.81
CA THR A 38 17.52 -2.62 -5.43
C THR A 38 16.24 -1.87 -5.11
N LEU A 39 16.33 -0.58 -4.75
CA LEU A 39 15.18 0.27 -4.44
C LEU A 39 14.23 0.42 -5.64
N SER A 40 14.77 0.36 -6.87
CA SER A 40 13.98 0.48 -8.10
C SER A 40 13.37 -0.86 -8.57
N ASN A 41 13.64 -1.97 -7.88
CA ASN A 41 13.05 -3.28 -8.19
C ASN A 41 11.75 -3.49 -7.41
N GLY A 42 10.59 -3.45 -8.09
CA GLY A 42 9.27 -3.55 -7.46
C GLY A 42 9.05 -4.79 -6.56
N ARG A 43 9.73 -5.92 -6.82
CA ARG A 43 9.62 -7.13 -5.99
C ARG A 43 10.53 -7.09 -4.76
N ALA A 44 11.69 -6.46 -4.86
CA ALA A 44 12.57 -6.27 -3.71
C ALA A 44 12.09 -5.11 -2.82
N SER A 45 11.50 -4.08 -3.45
CA SER A 45 11.11 -2.87 -2.77
C SER A 45 9.90 -3.06 -1.86
N TYR A 46 8.89 -3.87 -2.24
CA TYR A 46 7.67 -3.99 -1.43
C TYR A 46 7.96 -4.50 0.00
N ILE A 47 8.81 -5.54 0.13
CA ILE A 47 9.20 -6.11 1.44
C ILE A 47 9.93 -5.04 2.26
N LEU A 48 10.97 -4.44 1.65
CA LEU A 48 11.77 -3.41 2.31
C LEU A 48 10.90 -2.25 2.84
N PHE A 49 9.98 -1.77 2.02
CA PHE A 49 9.14 -0.64 2.38
C PHE A 49 8.03 -1.01 3.36
N GLN A 50 7.49 -2.23 3.33
CA GLN A 50 6.60 -2.73 4.38
C GLN A 50 7.30 -2.75 5.74
N HIS A 51 8.54 -3.28 5.80
CA HIS A 51 9.36 -3.23 7.02
C HIS A 51 9.64 -1.79 7.46
N LEU A 52 9.93 -0.89 6.52
CA LEU A 52 10.16 0.52 6.84
C LEU A 52 8.91 1.16 7.47
N VAL A 53 7.74 0.95 6.87
CA VAL A 53 6.47 1.42 7.44
C VAL A 53 6.26 0.83 8.82
N ALA A 54 6.44 -0.48 9.02
CA ALA A 54 6.26 -1.13 10.32
C ALA A 54 7.09 -0.44 11.41
N ASN A 55 8.37 -0.20 11.13
CA ASN A 55 9.29 0.46 12.05
C ASN A 55 8.91 1.93 12.35
N LEU A 56 8.52 2.71 11.32
CA LEU A 56 8.15 4.12 11.49
C LEU A 56 6.80 4.28 12.21
N SER A 57 5.84 3.39 11.91
CA SER A 57 4.48 3.44 12.45
C SER A 57 4.33 2.75 13.80
N GLY A 58 5.31 1.94 14.23
CA GLY A 58 5.18 1.09 15.40
C GLY A 58 4.15 -0.03 15.24
N LEU A 59 3.89 -0.46 14.00
CA LEU A 59 3.05 -1.63 13.70
C LEU A 59 3.91 -2.90 13.72
N GLY A 60 3.33 -4.00 14.18
CA GLY A 60 3.92 -5.33 14.06
C GLY A 60 3.75 -5.87 12.64
N GLU A 61 4.71 -6.63 12.16
CA GLU A 61 4.58 -7.36 10.91
C GLU A 61 3.82 -8.66 11.11
N PHE A 62 2.89 -8.96 10.21
CA PHE A 62 2.26 -10.27 10.15
C PHE A 62 3.05 -11.15 9.18
N SER A 63 3.66 -12.22 9.68
CA SER A 63 4.61 -13.03 8.92
C SER A 63 3.99 -14.20 8.15
N GLU A 64 2.67 -14.39 8.22
CA GLU A 64 1.99 -15.55 7.63
C GLU A 64 1.03 -15.12 6.51
N GLY A 65 1.30 -15.61 5.29
CA GLY A 65 0.50 -15.27 4.12
C GLY A 65 -0.96 -15.69 4.27
N GLY A 66 -1.88 -14.78 3.99
CA GLY A 66 -3.34 -14.99 4.08
C GLY A 66 -4.06 -13.88 4.83
N ASP A 67 -3.38 -13.24 5.79
CA ASP A 67 -3.92 -12.19 6.66
C ASP A 67 -3.50 -10.78 6.22
N SER A 68 -3.59 -9.79 7.12
CA SER A 68 -3.11 -8.42 6.92
C SER A 68 -1.59 -8.36 6.85
N ASP A 69 -1.02 -7.36 6.19
CA ASP A 69 0.45 -7.20 6.09
C ASP A 69 1.07 -6.73 7.42
N LEU A 70 0.34 -5.89 8.16
CA LEU A 70 0.74 -5.31 9.44
C LEU A 70 -0.40 -5.38 10.46
N VAL A 71 -0.09 -5.30 11.75
CA VAL A 71 -1.06 -5.35 12.85
C VAL A 71 -0.66 -4.39 13.97
N ASP A 72 -1.64 -3.82 14.67
CA ASP A 72 -1.37 -3.02 15.88
C ASP A 72 -1.54 -3.83 17.18
N GLU A 73 -1.26 -3.19 18.32
CA GLU A 73 -1.39 -3.79 19.65
C GLU A 73 -2.83 -4.23 20.00
N ALA A 74 -3.83 -3.65 19.33
CA ALA A 74 -5.24 -4.01 19.49
C ALA A 74 -5.67 -5.15 18.54
N GLY A 75 -4.75 -5.70 17.75
CA GLY A 75 -5.03 -6.76 16.78
C GLY A 75 -5.72 -6.27 15.50
N ARG A 76 -5.75 -4.94 15.25
CA ARG A 76 -6.35 -4.39 14.04
C ARG A 76 -5.39 -4.57 12.87
N GLY A 77 -5.90 -5.14 11.77
CA GLY A 77 -5.13 -5.43 10.57
C GLY A 77 -4.97 -4.23 9.63
N TYR A 78 -3.79 -4.12 9.03
CA TYR A 78 -3.38 -3.09 8.07
C TYR A 78 -2.82 -3.76 6.81
N GLU A 79 -3.32 -3.38 5.64
CA GLU A 79 -2.80 -3.89 4.36
C GLU A 79 -2.02 -2.81 3.61
N VAL A 80 -0.81 -3.16 3.18
CA VAL A 80 0.09 -2.30 2.45
C VAL A 80 -0.19 -2.41 0.95
N LYS A 81 -0.62 -1.30 0.36
CA LYS A 81 -0.86 -1.16 -1.07
C LYS A 81 0.11 -0.19 -1.69
N SER A 82 0.80 -0.63 -2.74
CA SER A 82 1.74 0.20 -3.49
C SER A 82 1.07 0.89 -4.68
N TYR A 83 1.47 2.12 -4.94
CA TYR A 83 1.21 2.87 -6.17
C TYR A 83 2.50 3.30 -6.82
N ARG A 84 2.42 3.51 -8.14
CA ARG A 84 3.50 4.12 -8.93
C ARG A 84 3.42 5.64 -8.81
N ASP A 85 4.55 6.33 -8.70
CA ASP A 85 4.59 7.80 -8.50
C ASP A 85 5.83 8.47 -9.14
N PRO A 86 5.75 8.99 -10.37
CA PRO A 86 6.70 9.89 -10.98
C PRO A 86 6.08 11.28 -10.93
N GLU A 87 6.29 11.96 -9.81
CA GLU A 87 5.67 13.25 -9.47
C GLU A 87 4.13 13.29 -9.67
N LEU A 88 3.49 12.14 -9.39
CA LEU A 88 2.06 11.80 -9.28
C LEU A 88 1.33 11.25 -10.56
N TRP A 89 2.00 11.08 -11.72
CA TRP A 89 1.55 10.53 -13.07
C TRP A 89 0.66 11.39 -14.01
N SER A 90 1.15 11.73 -15.22
CA SER A 90 0.45 12.50 -16.29
C SER A 90 -0.23 11.69 -17.44
N ARG A 91 -0.23 10.34 -17.36
CA ARG A 91 -1.15 9.32 -17.97
C ARG A 91 -1.12 9.06 -19.51
N PRO A 92 -1.70 7.93 -20.03
CA PRO A 92 -2.48 6.85 -19.36
C PRO A 92 -1.99 5.39 -19.74
N THR A 93 -2.59 4.23 -19.40
CA THR A 93 -4.05 3.96 -19.36
C THR A 93 -4.57 2.61 -18.81
N TRP A 94 -3.85 1.62 -18.30
CA TRP A 94 -4.52 0.29 -18.15
C TRP A 94 -4.34 -0.38 -16.81
N ASP A 95 -4.67 0.40 -15.78
CA ASP A 95 -5.09 -0.14 -14.47
C ASP A 95 -3.95 -0.75 -13.64
N LEU A 96 -2.94 0.06 -13.34
CA LEU A 96 -1.93 -0.28 -12.33
C LEU A 96 -2.37 0.14 -10.92
N PHE A 97 -3.68 0.21 -10.67
CA PHE A 97 -4.17 0.24 -9.30
C PHE A 97 -3.95 -1.15 -8.69
N HIS A 98 -2.80 -1.34 -8.05
CA HIS A 98 -2.60 -2.43 -7.09
C HIS A 98 -3.40 -2.24 -5.80
N THR A 99 -4.34 -1.30 -5.80
CA THR A 99 -5.38 -1.18 -4.78
C THR A 99 -6.60 -2.01 -5.15
N SER A 100 -6.46 -2.96 -6.08
CA SER A 100 -7.49 -3.96 -6.21
C SER A 100 -7.46 -4.83 -4.95
N ALA A 101 -8.63 -4.95 -4.33
CA ALA A 101 -8.93 -5.93 -3.31
C ALA A 101 -8.14 -7.21 -3.53
N SER A 102 -7.56 -7.82 -2.49
CA SER A 102 -6.79 -9.06 -2.67
C SER A 102 -7.63 -10.17 -3.36
N SER A 103 -8.96 -10.02 -3.35
CA SER A 103 -9.92 -10.86 -4.05
C SER A 103 -9.91 -10.78 -5.59
N THR A 104 -9.28 -9.77 -6.20
CA THR A 104 -9.19 -9.60 -7.66
C THR A 104 -7.92 -10.22 -8.26
N PHE A 105 -6.95 -10.59 -7.41
CA PHE A 105 -5.67 -11.15 -7.82
C PHE A 105 -5.72 -12.69 -7.90
N GLY A 106 -5.38 -13.22 -9.08
CA GLY A 106 -5.14 -14.64 -9.30
C GLY A 106 -6.38 -15.57 -9.28
N PRO A 107 -6.20 -16.86 -9.57
CA PRO A 107 -7.25 -17.89 -9.56
C PRO A 107 -7.72 -18.28 -8.14
N ASN A 108 -7.10 -17.76 -7.08
CA ASN A 108 -7.31 -18.20 -5.70
C ASN A 108 -8.36 -17.37 -4.94
N ASN A 109 -8.89 -16.31 -5.56
CA ASN A 109 -9.99 -15.52 -5.01
C ASN A 109 -11.03 -15.20 -6.10
N HIS A 110 -12.10 -14.47 -5.75
CA HIS A 110 -13.22 -14.10 -6.63
C HIS A 110 -12.87 -13.41 -7.97
N GLY A 111 -11.59 -13.22 -8.30
CA GLY A 111 -11.06 -12.63 -9.52
C GLY A 111 -11.69 -13.13 -10.82
N PRO A 112 -11.84 -14.45 -11.08
CA PRO A 112 -12.54 -14.93 -12.27
C PRO A 112 -14.00 -14.49 -12.34
N ARG A 113 -14.73 -14.51 -11.21
CA ARG A 113 -16.13 -14.07 -11.13
C ARG A 113 -16.26 -12.57 -11.34
N ILE A 114 -15.42 -11.76 -10.70
CA ILE A 114 -15.39 -10.31 -10.88
C ILE A 114 -15.10 -9.97 -12.36
N LYS A 115 -14.11 -10.62 -12.98
CA LYS A 115 -13.81 -10.42 -14.41
C LYS A 115 -14.98 -10.79 -15.32
N GLN A 116 -15.73 -11.83 -14.99
CA GLN A 116 -16.93 -12.20 -15.73
C GLN A 116 -18.02 -11.11 -15.61
N LEU A 117 -18.36 -10.71 -14.39
CA LEU A 117 -19.36 -9.68 -14.11
C LEU A 117 -19.05 -8.37 -14.84
N LEU A 118 -17.78 -7.96 -14.87
CA LEU A 118 -17.36 -6.75 -15.59
C LEU A 118 -17.48 -6.88 -17.12
N ARG A 119 -17.35 -8.08 -17.70
CA ARG A 119 -17.60 -8.31 -19.13
C ARG A 119 -19.09 -8.30 -19.48
N GLU A 120 -19.94 -8.57 -18.49
CA GLU A 120 -21.40 -8.59 -18.60
C GLU A 120 -22.01 -7.23 -18.20
N ASP A 121 -21.19 -6.18 -17.98
CA ASP A 121 -21.59 -4.87 -17.47
C ASP A 121 -22.36 -4.89 -16.13
N ALA A 122 -22.21 -5.98 -15.36
CA ALA A 122 -22.81 -6.17 -14.03
C ALA A 122 -21.95 -5.53 -12.93
N TYR A 123 -21.75 -4.22 -13.01
CA TYR A 123 -20.84 -3.46 -12.12
C TYR A 123 -21.26 -3.50 -10.64
N ASP A 124 -22.55 -3.41 -10.34
CA ASP A 124 -23.05 -3.38 -8.96
C ASP A 124 -22.78 -4.71 -8.22
N GLU A 125 -22.98 -5.85 -8.90
CA GLU A 125 -22.66 -7.17 -8.36
C GLU A 125 -21.14 -7.33 -8.16
N ALA A 126 -20.33 -6.85 -9.10
CA ALA A 126 -18.88 -6.87 -8.97
C ALA A 126 -18.41 -6.01 -7.79
N LEU A 127 -19.05 -4.85 -7.59
CA LEU A 127 -18.80 -3.96 -6.45
C LEU A 127 -19.13 -4.64 -5.12
N GLU A 128 -20.31 -5.26 -5.00
CA GLU A 128 -20.70 -5.94 -3.77
C GLU A 128 -19.67 -7.02 -3.36
N ILE A 129 -19.21 -7.83 -4.32
CA ILE A 129 -18.20 -8.85 -4.08
C ILE A 129 -16.87 -8.21 -3.65
N CYS A 130 -16.42 -7.16 -4.33
CA CYS A 130 -15.22 -6.43 -3.96
C CYS A 130 -15.30 -5.90 -2.51
N MET A 131 -16.40 -5.26 -2.14
CA MET A 131 -16.60 -4.71 -0.79
C MET A 131 -16.56 -5.80 0.29
N ARG A 132 -17.20 -6.95 0.02
CA ARG A 132 -17.41 -8.03 1.00
C ARG A 132 -16.30 -9.06 1.13
N SER A 133 -15.43 -9.19 0.13
CA SER A 133 -14.41 -10.25 0.12
C SER A 133 -13.01 -9.72 -0.13
N GLY A 134 -12.93 -8.44 -0.49
CA GLY A 134 -11.73 -7.80 -0.98
C GLY A 134 -11.13 -6.78 -0.04
N TYR A 135 -11.97 -6.18 0.80
CA TYR A 135 -11.61 -5.07 1.67
C TYR A 135 -11.98 -5.26 3.15
N ASP A 136 -12.86 -6.20 3.47
CA ASP A 136 -13.45 -6.40 4.80
C ASP A 136 -12.51 -7.03 5.83
N LYS A 137 -11.41 -7.65 5.39
CA LYS A 137 -10.45 -8.31 6.29
C LYS A 137 -9.52 -7.34 7.05
N ASN A 138 -9.42 -6.09 6.62
CA ASN A 138 -8.49 -5.11 7.20
C ASN A 138 -9.26 -3.97 7.86
N ALA A 139 -8.73 -3.42 8.95
CA ALA A 139 -9.26 -2.19 9.54
C ALA A 139 -8.75 -0.94 8.79
N PHE A 140 -7.54 -1.03 8.22
CA PHE A 140 -6.87 0.07 7.55
C PHE A 140 -6.11 -0.38 6.30
N TYR A 141 -5.88 0.60 5.42
CA TYR A 141 -5.02 0.48 4.26
C TYR A 141 -3.86 1.46 4.39
N VAL A 142 -2.63 0.95 4.25
CA VAL A 142 -1.42 1.74 4.16
C VAL A 142 -1.07 1.90 2.70
N TYR A 143 -1.14 3.12 2.24
CA TYR A 143 -0.82 3.50 0.89
C TYR A 143 0.66 3.89 0.82
N THR A 144 1.45 3.32 -0.11
CA THR A 144 2.87 3.67 -0.34
C THR A 144 3.22 3.99 -1.80
N ASN A 145 4.19 4.88 -2.06
CA ASN A 145 4.64 5.22 -3.43
C ASN A 145 5.70 4.28 -4.03
N THR A 146 5.63 2.99 -3.69
CA THR A 146 6.75 2.05 -3.86
C THR A 146 6.67 1.18 -5.10
N GLY A 147 5.56 1.27 -5.85
CA GLY A 147 5.34 0.54 -7.10
C GLY A 147 6.20 1.10 -8.22
N GLY A 148 7.50 0.80 -8.23
CA GLY A 148 8.48 1.41 -9.12
C GLY A 148 9.07 2.70 -8.54
N PHE A 149 9.53 2.61 -7.29
CA PHE A 149 10.15 3.70 -6.55
C PHE A 149 11.37 4.30 -7.27
N VAL A 150 11.51 5.61 -7.17
CA VAL A 150 12.55 6.43 -7.80
C VAL A 150 13.30 7.14 -6.66
N PRO A 151 14.59 6.80 -6.40
CA PRO A 151 15.34 7.33 -5.25
C PRO A 151 15.44 8.86 -5.17
N GLU A 152 15.27 9.55 -6.29
CA GLU A 152 15.25 11.01 -6.37
C GLU A 152 13.97 11.63 -5.80
N ILE A 153 12.92 10.83 -5.56
CA ILE A 153 11.64 11.26 -5.00
C ILE A 153 11.53 10.76 -3.55
N PRO A 154 10.99 11.57 -2.62
CA PRO A 154 10.74 11.10 -1.26
C PRO A 154 9.87 9.85 -1.24
N PHE A 155 10.22 8.89 -0.38
CA PHE A 155 9.30 7.84 0.00
C PHE A 155 8.12 8.46 0.73
N ARG A 156 6.92 7.99 0.40
CA ARG A 156 5.67 8.50 0.97
C ARG A 156 4.76 7.36 1.36
N TYR A 157 4.11 7.52 2.51
CA TYR A 157 2.98 6.69 2.86
C TYR A 157 1.92 7.45 3.67
N PHE A 158 0.70 6.93 3.66
CA PHE A 158 -0.41 7.42 4.47
C PHE A 158 -1.36 6.28 4.80
N ILE A 159 -2.16 6.44 5.86
CA ILE A 159 -3.07 5.42 6.35
C ILE A 159 -4.52 5.89 6.17
N ILE A 160 -5.38 5.03 5.64
CA ILE A 160 -6.81 5.31 5.43
C ILE A 160 -7.65 4.18 6.06
N PRO A 161 -8.73 4.49 6.79
CA PRO A 161 -9.67 3.48 7.27
C PRO A 161 -10.37 2.75 6.11
N THR A 162 -10.64 1.45 6.29
CA THR A 162 -11.31 0.61 5.28
C THR A 162 -12.64 1.20 4.80
N GLN A 163 -13.46 1.74 5.70
CA GLN A 163 -14.74 2.34 5.29
C GLN A 163 -14.54 3.48 4.28
N THR A 164 -13.54 4.33 4.50
CA THR A 164 -13.22 5.42 3.57
C THR A 164 -12.70 4.91 2.23
N VAL A 165 -11.97 3.79 2.24
CA VAL A 165 -11.56 3.10 1.01
C VAL A 165 -12.79 2.61 0.24
N LEU A 166 -13.74 1.96 0.92
CA LEU A 166 -14.99 1.48 0.32
C LEU A 166 -15.80 2.62 -0.31
N ASP A 167 -15.90 3.75 0.39
CA ASP A 167 -16.66 4.93 -0.08
C ASP A 167 -16.00 5.62 -1.29
N THR A 168 -14.73 5.33 -1.58
CA THR A 168 -13.95 5.92 -2.69
C THR A 168 -13.75 4.98 -3.87
N LEU A 169 -14.37 3.79 -3.85
CA LEU A 169 -14.37 2.85 -4.97
C LEU A 169 -15.04 3.46 -6.21
N SER A 170 -14.45 3.20 -7.37
CA SER A 170 -15.01 3.67 -8.63
C SER A 170 -16.29 2.89 -8.98
N ARG A 171 -17.37 3.62 -9.28
CA ARG A 171 -18.64 3.01 -9.73
C ARG A 171 -18.57 2.46 -11.15
N THR A 172 -17.58 2.87 -11.94
CA THR A 172 -17.40 2.39 -13.33
C THR A 172 -16.34 1.29 -13.44
N ASP A 173 -15.54 1.09 -12.39
CA ASP A 173 -14.64 -0.06 -12.27
C ASP A 173 -14.42 -0.36 -10.77
N PRO A 174 -15.20 -1.25 -10.16
CA PRO A 174 -15.15 -1.52 -8.71
C PRO A 174 -13.85 -2.18 -8.24
N ARG A 175 -12.92 -2.50 -9.15
CA ARG A 175 -11.57 -2.95 -8.80
C ARG A 175 -10.64 -1.78 -8.49
N GLN A 176 -11.03 -0.57 -8.84
CA GLN A 176 -10.20 0.63 -8.74
C GLN A 176 -10.69 1.55 -7.62
N ILE A 177 -9.73 2.15 -6.94
CA ILE A 177 -9.98 3.25 -5.99
C ILE A 177 -9.44 4.54 -6.60
N SER A 178 -10.23 5.60 -6.51
CA SER A 178 -9.79 6.90 -7.02
C SER A 178 -8.66 7.45 -6.15
N ARG A 179 -7.42 7.39 -6.65
CA ARG A 179 -6.26 8.05 -6.02
C ARG A 179 -6.50 9.54 -5.76
N ARG A 180 -7.14 10.24 -6.71
CA ARG A 180 -7.49 11.66 -6.52
C ARG A 180 -8.37 11.84 -5.29
N SER A 181 -9.33 10.94 -5.10
CA SER A 181 -10.21 10.97 -3.93
C SER A 181 -9.42 10.68 -2.67
N LEU A 182 -8.54 9.66 -2.66
CA LEU A 182 -7.70 9.36 -1.50
C LEU A 182 -6.77 10.52 -1.10
N LEU A 183 -6.08 11.13 -2.07
CA LEU A 183 -5.19 12.26 -1.78
C LEU A 183 -5.93 13.52 -1.31
N ALA A 184 -7.17 13.72 -1.76
CA ALA A 184 -7.99 14.84 -1.32
C ALA A 184 -8.45 14.72 0.14
N LEU A 185 -8.32 13.53 0.75
CA LEU A 185 -8.65 13.29 2.15
C LEU A 185 -7.49 13.61 3.09
N LEU A 186 -6.28 13.83 2.57
CA LEU A 186 -5.11 14.09 3.41
C LEU A 186 -5.25 15.44 4.11
N THR A 187 -4.95 15.47 5.40
CA THR A 187 -5.12 16.65 6.26
C THR A 187 -3.80 17.31 6.64
N ASP A 188 -2.70 16.56 6.62
CA ASP A 188 -1.37 17.05 6.99
C ASP A 188 -0.26 16.31 6.24
N THR A 189 0.93 16.91 6.22
CA THR A 189 2.16 16.32 5.70
C THR A 189 3.28 16.44 6.73
N VAL A 190 3.81 15.32 7.18
CA VAL A 190 4.90 15.23 8.15
C VAL A 190 6.16 14.69 7.47
N ARG A 191 7.26 15.44 7.56
CA ARG A 191 8.58 14.97 7.13
C ARG A 191 9.31 14.32 8.30
N ILE A 192 9.86 13.13 8.05
CA ILE A 192 10.60 12.30 9.01
C ILE A 192 12.11 12.50 8.82
#